data_AF-A0A523S2L5-F1
#
_entry.id   AF-A0A523S2L5-F1
#
_cell.length_a   1.000
_cell.length_b   1.000
_cell.length_c   1.000
_cell.angle_alpha   90.00
_cell.angle_beta   90.00
_cell.angle_gamma   90.00
#
_symmetry.space_group_name_H-M   'P 1'
#
loop_
_entity.id
_entity.type
_entity.pdbx_description
1 polymer ?
#
loop_
_entity_poly.entity_id
_entity_poly.type
_entity_poly.pdbx_seq_one_letter_code
_entity_poly.pdbx_strand_id
1 'polypeptide(L)'
;MFKFLKSDPVKKAKKHIEKALIEIEDGYPEYASVEYEKAARRFLQVEQTDFAVKYFREAAFYALEKNDHFRCAEMKTAAAECLLLEGRYDEAGGLYSESSDHLYREKKPKDANRALGIAIIG
;
A
#
# COMPACT_ATOMS: atom_id res chain seq x y z
N MET A 1 3.18 -4.29 42.05
CA MET A 1 2.13 -4.11 41.01
C MET A 1 2.79 -3.49 39.78
N PHE A 2 3.34 -4.31 38.86
CA PHE A 2 3.94 -3.82 37.62
C PHE A 2 2.81 -3.42 36.66
N LYS A 3 2.54 -2.12 36.54
CA LYS A 3 1.80 -1.59 35.40
C LYS A 3 2.67 -1.89 34.17
N PHE A 4 2.31 -2.91 33.39
CA PHE A 4 2.85 -3.11 32.05
C PHE A 4 2.78 -1.77 31.32
N LEU A 5 3.94 -1.14 31.06
CA LEU A 5 4.00 0.00 30.16
C LEU A 5 3.48 -0.49 28.82
N LYS A 6 2.25 -0.12 28.45
CA LYS A 6 1.77 -0.28 27.08
C LYS A 6 2.79 0.43 26.19
N SER A 7 3.56 -0.36 25.45
CA SER A 7 4.59 0.19 24.57
C SER A 7 3.95 1.14 23.58
N ASP A 8 4.48 2.35 23.51
CA ASP A 8 4.06 3.40 22.60
C ASP A 8 4.02 2.89 21.13
N PRO A 9 2.83 2.86 20.49
CA PRO A 9 2.69 2.45 19.09
C PRO A 9 3.54 3.28 18.14
N VAL A 10 3.74 4.58 18.40
CA VAL A 10 4.55 5.46 17.55
C VAL A 10 6.01 5.06 17.62
N LYS A 11 6.52 4.78 18.82
CA LYS A 11 7.89 4.27 18.99
C LYS A 11 8.10 2.94 18.26
N LYS A 12 7.09 2.06 18.25
CA LYS A 12 7.13 0.81 17.47
C LYS A 12 7.09 1.08 15.97
N ALA A 13 6.27 2.01 15.51
CA ALA A 13 6.20 2.40 14.11
C ALA A 13 7.57 2.89 13.59
N LYS A 14 8.24 3.75 14.36
CA LYS A 14 9.59 4.24 14.05
C LYS A 14 10.62 3.11 13.90
N LYS A 15 10.59 2.11 14.80
CA LYS A 15 11.45 0.93 14.68
C LYS A 15 11.21 0.13 13.40
N HIS A 16 9.94 0.00 12.99
CA HIS A 16 9.60 -0.66 11.73
C HIS A 16 10.09 0.14 10.53
N ILE A 17 10.04 1.48 10.57
CA ILE A 17 10.60 2.34 9.51
C ILE A 17 12.12 2.20 9.43
N GLU A 18 12.82 2.28 10.57
CA GLU A 18 14.28 2.08 10.63
C GLU A 18 14.66 0.72 10.04
N LYS A 19 13.92 -0.33 10.39
CA LYS A 19 14.14 -1.65 9.82
C LYS A 19 13.87 -1.67 8.31
N ALA A 20 12.78 -1.06 7.84
CA ALA A 20 12.49 -0.98 6.41
C ALA A 20 13.63 -0.32 5.62
N LEU A 21 14.22 0.75 6.16
CA LEU A 21 15.37 1.43 5.56
C LEU A 21 16.60 0.51 5.47
N ILE A 22 16.87 -0.29 6.50
CA ILE A 22 17.95 -1.29 6.46
C ILE A 22 17.68 -2.32 5.35
N GLU A 23 16.46 -2.86 5.26
CA GLU A 23 16.12 -3.84 4.21
C GLU A 23 16.26 -3.24 2.80
N ILE A 24 15.99 -1.95 2.62
CA ILE A 24 16.22 -1.23 1.36
C ILE A 24 17.71 -1.17 1.04
N GLU A 25 18.53 -0.76 2.00
CA GLU A 25 19.99 -0.68 1.85
C GLU A 25 20.60 -2.05 1.52
N ASP A 26 20.06 -3.11 2.12
CA ASP A 26 20.47 -4.50 1.90
C ASP A 26 19.91 -5.11 0.58
N GLY A 27 19.06 -4.39 -0.14
CA GLY A 27 18.52 -4.82 -1.44
C GLY A 27 17.33 -5.77 -1.38
N TYR A 28 16.59 -5.79 -0.26
CA TYR A 28 15.41 -6.60 -0.03
C TYR A 28 14.11 -5.77 0.09
N PRO A 29 13.65 -5.13 -1.00
CA PRO A 29 12.47 -4.26 -0.97
C PRO A 29 11.17 -4.99 -0.59
N GLU A 30 11.07 -6.30 -0.80
CA GLU A 30 9.93 -7.11 -0.33
C GLU A 30 9.78 -7.09 1.19
N TYR A 31 10.89 -7.14 1.94
CA TYR A 31 10.87 -7.05 3.39
C TYR A 31 10.66 -5.61 3.85
N ALA A 32 11.21 -4.63 3.14
CA ALA A 32 10.94 -3.22 3.38
C ALA A 32 9.42 -2.91 3.27
N SER A 33 8.76 -3.44 2.23
CA SER A 33 7.31 -3.31 2.05
C SER A 33 6.52 -3.86 3.24
N VAL A 34 6.93 -5.00 3.80
CA VAL A 34 6.29 -5.61 4.98
C VAL A 34 6.52 -4.77 6.23
N GLU A 35 7.70 -4.21 6.42
CA GLU A 35 8.00 -3.37 7.58
C GLU A 35 7.28 -2.02 7.51
N TYR A 36 7.16 -1.41 6.33
CA TYR A 36 6.35 -0.19 6.15
C TYR A 36 4.86 -0.42 6.43
N GLU A 37 4.30 -1.56 6.00
CA GLU A 37 2.92 -1.92 6.34
C GLU A 37 2.72 -2.00 7.86
N LYS A 38 3.66 -2.64 8.58
CA LYS A 38 3.62 -2.72 10.04
C LYS A 38 3.67 -1.33 10.66
N ALA A 39 4.50 -0.43 10.14
CA ALA A 39 4.55 0.96 10.60
C ALA A 39 3.22 1.68 10.37
N ALA A 40 2.64 1.58 9.17
CA ALA A 40 1.36 2.19 8.81
C ALA A 40 0.23 1.77 9.75
N ARG A 41 0.10 0.46 10.02
CA ARG A 41 -0.90 -0.07 10.95
C ARG A 41 -0.72 0.43 12.38
N ARG A 42 0.50 0.77 12.81
CA ARG A 42 0.75 1.37 14.14
C ARG A 42 0.36 2.83 14.19
N PHE A 43 0.55 3.59 13.12
CA PHE A 43 0.06 4.97 13.04
C PHE A 43 -1.47 5.03 13.03
N LEU A 44 -2.12 4.08 12.36
CA LEU A 44 -3.58 3.99 12.39
C LEU A 44 -4.14 3.72 13.80
N GLN A 45 -3.43 2.95 14.64
CA GLN A 45 -3.82 2.70 16.04
C GLN A 45 -3.83 3.95 16.93
N VAL A 46 -3.16 5.03 16.50
CA VAL A 46 -3.09 6.31 17.21
C VAL A 46 -3.71 7.43 16.38
N GLU A 47 -4.58 7.09 15.42
CA GLU A 47 -5.33 8.02 14.58
C GLU A 47 -4.43 9.03 13.82
N GLN A 48 -3.20 8.64 13.53
CA GLN A 48 -2.28 9.40 12.69
C GLN A 48 -2.43 9.00 11.23
N THR A 49 -3.59 9.29 10.65
CA THR A 49 -4.03 8.83 9.32
C THR A 49 -3.03 9.24 8.23
N ASP A 50 -2.51 10.47 8.24
CA ASP A 50 -1.54 10.93 7.24
C ASP A 50 -0.26 10.09 7.22
N PHE A 51 0.24 9.71 8.40
CA PHE A 51 1.40 8.83 8.50
C PHE A 51 1.06 7.42 8.06
N ALA A 52 -0.12 6.91 8.41
CA ALA A 52 -0.57 5.60 7.96
C ALA A 52 -0.62 5.54 6.42
N VAL A 53 -1.27 6.52 5.78
CA VAL A 53 -1.37 6.64 4.32
C VAL A 53 0.01 6.72 3.68
N LYS A 54 0.90 7.57 4.21
CA LYS A 54 2.28 7.68 3.72
C LYS A 54 2.96 6.31 3.69
N TYR A 55 2.97 5.59 4.80
CA TYR A 55 3.70 4.32 4.88
C TYR A 55 3.02 3.16 4.15
N PHE A 56 1.70 3.19 3.96
CA PHE A 56 1.05 2.28 3.02
C PHE A 56 1.49 2.55 1.57
N ARG A 57 1.67 3.82 1.17
CA ARG A 57 2.17 4.15 -0.18
C ARG A 57 3.63 3.73 -0.37
N GLU A 58 4.48 3.91 0.64
CA GLU A 58 5.86 3.37 0.63
C GLU A 58 5.85 1.83 0.52
N ALA A 59 5.00 1.16 1.29
CA ALA A 59 4.84 -0.29 1.19
C ALA A 59 4.42 -0.72 -0.22
N ALA A 60 3.50 0.01 -0.85
CA ALA A 60 3.06 -0.24 -2.22
C ALA A 60 4.19 -0.04 -3.24
N PHE A 61 5.02 0.98 -3.07
CA PHE A 61 6.17 1.27 -3.92
C PHE A 61 7.19 0.14 -3.91
N TYR A 62 7.62 -0.31 -2.72
CA TYR A 62 8.61 -1.37 -2.61
C TYR A 62 8.08 -2.76 -3.01
N ALA A 63 6.77 -3.00 -2.88
CA ALA A 63 6.16 -4.19 -3.48
C ALA A 63 6.29 -4.17 -5.02
N LEU A 64 6.12 -3.00 -5.63
CA LEU A 64 6.19 -2.84 -7.08
C LEU A 64 7.61 -3.03 -7.64
N GLU A 65 8.66 -2.73 -6.87
CA GLU A 65 10.05 -2.99 -7.27
C GLU A 65 10.32 -4.48 -7.57
N LYS A 66 9.59 -5.39 -6.92
CA LYS A 66 9.62 -6.84 -7.21
C LYS A 66 8.51 -7.31 -8.15
N ASN A 67 7.80 -6.38 -8.80
CA ASN A 67 6.62 -6.64 -9.64
C ASN A 67 5.46 -7.33 -8.89
N ASP A 68 5.38 -7.19 -7.56
CA ASP A 68 4.25 -7.70 -6.79
C ASP A 68 3.07 -6.73 -6.87
N HIS A 69 2.34 -6.83 -7.98
CA HIS A 69 1.16 -6.02 -8.24
C HIS A 69 0.01 -6.30 -7.28
N PHE A 70 -0.10 -7.54 -6.78
CA PHE A 70 -1.16 -7.89 -5.84
C PHE A 70 -0.96 -7.15 -4.52
N ARG A 71 0.24 -7.25 -3.94
CA ARG A 71 0.59 -6.52 -2.72
C ARG A 71 0.54 -5.01 -2.93
N CYS A 72 1.00 -4.51 -4.08
CA CYS A 72 0.88 -3.08 -4.41
C CYS A 72 -0.58 -2.61 -4.37
N ALA A 73 -1.49 -3.38 -4.95
CA ALA A 73 -2.92 -3.09 -4.91
C ALA A 73 -3.47 -3.12 -3.48
N GLU A 74 -3.15 -4.16 -2.70
CA GLU A 74 -3.60 -4.27 -1.30
C GLU A 74 -3.17 -3.06 -0.46
N MET A 75 -1.91 -2.62 -0.59
CA MET A 75 -1.40 -1.47 0.15
C MET A 75 -2.06 -0.15 -0.30
N LYS A 76 -2.33 0.02 -1.59
CA LYS A 76 -3.08 1.18 -2.10
C LYS A 76 -4.54 1.18 -1.63
N THR A 77 -5.18 0.01 -1.58
CA THR A 77 -6.53 -0.15 -1.01
C THR A 77 -6.54 0.23 0.47
N ALA A 78 -5.57 -0.24 1.26
CA ALA A 78 -5.47 0.12 2.68
C ALA A 78 -5.25 1.63 2.90
N ALA A 79 -4.42 2.26 2.06
CA ALA A 79 -4.25 3.71 2.07
C ALA A 79 -5.55 4.46 1.70
N ALA A 80 -6.29 3.97 0.70
CA ALA A 80 -7.56 4.55 0.29
C ALA A 80 -8.62 4.45 1.39
N GLU A 81 -8.71 3.32 2.08
CA GLU A 81 -9.60 3.12 3.23
C GLU A 81 -9.33 4.12 4.36
N CYS A 82 -8.05 4.38 4.65
CA CYS A 82 -7.66 5.39 5.63
C CYS A 82 -8.16 6.79 5.23
N LEU A 83 -8.00 7.18 3.96
CA LEU A 83 -8.47 8.47 3.45
C LEU A 83 -9.99 8.57 3.43
N LEU A 84 -10.68 7.47 3.13
CA LEU A 84 -12.13 7.39 3.11
C LEU A 84 -12.73 7.68 4.49
N LEU A 85 -12.11 7.16 5.56
CA LEU A 85 -12.53 7.39 6.94
C LEU A 85 -12.42 8.87 7.36
N GLU A 86 -11.47 9.61 6.79
CA GLU A 86 -11.29 11.06 7.00
C GLU A 86 -12.12 11.93 6.03
N GLY A 87 -12.95 11.33 5.17
CA GLY A 87 -13.75 12.06 4.19
C GLY A 87 -12.95 12.62 3.00
N ARG A 88 -11.72 12.16 2.78
CA ARG A 88 -10.85 12.57 1.65
C ARG A 88 -11.16 11.74 0.40
N TYR A 89 -12.37 11.90 -0.11
CA TYR A 89 -12.93 11.05 -1.17
C TYR A 89 -12.16 11.09 -2.49
N ASP A 90 -11.70 12.28 -2.91
CA ASP A 90 -11.00 12.43 -4.19
C ASP A 90 -9.66 11.67 -4.20
N GLU A 91 -8.90 11.80 -3.12
CA GLU A 91 -7.61 11.11 -2.96
C GLU A 91 -7.80 9.59 -2.78
N ALA A 92 -8.81 9.19 -1.99
CA ALA A 92 -9.19 7.78 -1.85
C ALA A 92 -9.59 7.17 -3.20
N GLY A 93 -10.39 7.89 -4.00
CA GLY A 93 -10.82 7.48 -5.33
C GLY A 93 -9.65 7.26 -6.29
N GLY A 94 -8.66 8.15 -6.26
CA GLY A 94 -7.41 7.98 -7.02
C GLY A 94 -6.68 6.69 -6.67
N LEU A 95 -6.50 6.43 -5.37
CA LEU A 95 -5.84 5.20 -4.91
C LEU A 95 -6.63 3.92 -5.22
N TYR A 96 -7.96 3.94 -5.13
CA TYR A 96 -8.79 2.82 -5.56
C TYR A 96 -8.67 2.55 -7.06
N SER A 97 -8.64 3.59 -7.88
CA SER A 97 -8.43 3.45 -9.32
C SER A 97 -7.08 2.82 -9.63
N GLU A 98 -6.01 3.31 -9.00
CA GLU A 98 -4.67 2.74 -9.16
C GLU A 98 -4.59 1.28 -8.67
N SER A 99 -5.23 0.97 -7.54
CA SER A 99 -5.31 -0.39 -7.00
C SER A 99 -6.01 -1.34 -7.98
N SER A 100 -7.15 -0.91 -8.54
CA SER A 100 -7.89 -1.64 -9.57
C SER A 100 -7.04 -1.93 -10.82
N ASP A 101 -6.25 -0.95 -11.26
CA ASP A 101 -5.34 -1.11 -12.39
C ASP A 101 -4.28 -2.19 -12.16
N HIS A 102 -3.78 -2.33 -10.93
CA HIS A 102 -2.87 -3.40 -10.55
C HIS A 102 -3.57 -4.77 -10.50
N LEU A 103 -4.77 -4.87 -9.93
CA LEU A 103 -5.53 -6.13 -9.83
C LEU A 103 -5.99 -6.68 -11.18
N TYR A 104 -6.37 -5.81 -12.11
CA TYR A 104 -6.94 -6.21 -13.41
C TYR A 104 -5.99 -5.98 -14.58
N ARG A 105 -4.69 -5.82 -14.31
CA ARG A 105 -3.64 -5.60 -15.31
C ARG A 105 -3.70 -6.61 -16.46
N GLU A 106 -3.94 -7.88 -16.17
CA GLU A 106 -4.00 -8.96 -17.17
C GLU A 106 -5.32 -9.04 -17.95
N LYS A 107 -6.43 -8.49 -17.42
CA LYS A 107 -7.74 -8.54 -18.11
C LYS A 107 -7.84 -7.50 -19.23
N LYS A 108 -7.25 -6.31 -19.04
CA LYS A 108 -7.25 -5.22 -20.03
C LYS A 108 -6.77 -5.63 -21.43
N PRO A 109 -5.65 -6.37 -21.62
CA PRO A 109 -5.21 -6.76 -22.96
C PRO A 109 -6.14 -7.77 -23.65
N LYS A 110 -6.78 -8.69 -22.91
CA LYS A 110 -7.67 -9.70 -23.52
C LYS A 110 -8.96 -9.10 -24.07
N ASP A 111 -9.57 -8.18 -23.33
CA ASP A 111 -10.79 -7.50 -23.77
C ASP A 111 -10.51 -6.45 -24.85
N ALA A 112 -9.36 -5.75 -24.77
CA ALA A 112 -8.91 -4.84 -25.83
C ALA A 112 -8.63 -5.56 -27.15
N ASN A 113 -8.00 -6.74 -27.11
CA ASN A 113 -7.75 -7.54 -28.32
C ASN A 113 -9.04 -8.07 -28.95
N ARG A 114 -10.06 -8.41 -28.15
CA ARG A 114 -11.37 -8.82 -28.65
C ARG A 114 -12.13 -7.66 -29.30
N ALA A 115 -12.10 -6.48 -28.70
CA ALA A 115 -12.70 -5.27 -29.27
C ALA A 115 -12.01 -4.84 -30.57
N LEU A 116 -10.67 -4.91 -30.61
CA LEU A 116 -9.88 -4.65 -31.82
C LEU A 116 -10.18 -5.68 -32.92
N GLY A 117 -10.30 -6.97 -32.58
CA GLY A 117 -10.66 -8.02 -33.53
C GLY A 117 -12.04 -7.82 -34.16
N ILE A 118 -13.02 -7.34 -33.38
CA ILE A 118 -14.36 -7.01 -33.91
C ILE A 118 -14.30 -5.78 -34.81
N ALA A 119 -13.50 -4.76 -34.47
CA ALA A 119 -13.36 -3.54 -35.26
C ALA A 119 -12.56 -3.73 -36.57
N ILE A 120 -11.75 -4.79 -36.69
CA ILE A 120 -11.01 -5.13 -37.91
C ILE A 120 -11.85 -6.02 -38.84
N ILE A 121 -12.76 -6.83 -38.28
CA ILE A 121 -13.59 -7.78 -39.04
C ILE A 121 -14.95 -7.20 -39.46
N GLY A 122 -15.47 -6.20 -38.72
CA GLY A 122 -16.70 -5.46 -39.07
C GLY A 122 -16.44 -4.31 -40.01
#